data_AF-A0AA43DFJ1-F1
#
_entry.id   AF-A0AA43DFJ1-F1
#
_cell.length_a   1.000
_cell.length_b   1.000
_cell.length_c   1.000
_cell.angle_alpha   90.00
_cell.angle_beta   90.00
_cell.angle_gamma   90.00
#
_symmetry.space_group_name_H-M   'P 1'
#
loop_
_entity.id
_entity.type
_entity.pdbx_description
1 polymer ?
#
loop_
_entity_poly.entity_id
_entity_poly.type
_entity_poly.pdbx_seq_one_letter_code
_entity_poly.pdbx_strand_id
1 'polypeptide(L)'
;MRSVLHTLTLICFALTLGVTPFAMAAPEQQNKMKACNEQANSKGFGEGKGDERKAFMKECLSAKSGKGAGGKETQQNKMKTCNKEAGEKQLKGEERKKFMSDCLSA
;
A
#
# COMPACT_ATOMS: atom_id res chain seq x y z
N MET A 1 -14.16 -33.06 31.15
CA MET A 1 -12.98 -33.39 31.99
C MET A 1 -11.75 -33.85 31.19
N ARG A 2 -11.88 -34.58 30.07
CA ARG A 2 -10.74 -34.88 29.16
C ARG A 2 -10.15 -33.67 28.42
N SER A 3 -10.95 -32.63 28.14
CA SER A 3 -10.48 -31.43 27.40
C SER A 3 -9.74 -30.40 28.25
N VAL A 4 -9.81 -30.49 29.59
CA VAL A 4 -9.10 -29.56 30.51
C VAL A 4 -7.69 -30.07 30.83
N LEU A 5 -7.43 -31.37 30.60
CA LEU A 5 -6.11 -31.99 30.78
C LEU A 5 -5.19 -31.75 29.57
N HIS A 6 -5.74 -31.45 28.38
CA HIS A 6 -4.96 -31.13 27.17
C HIS A 6 -4.53 -29.67 27.10
N THR A 7 -5.19 -28.77 27.84
CA THR A 7 -4.88 -27.35 27.82
C THR A 7 -3.73 -26.96 28.74
N LEU A 8 -3.27 -27.85 29.65
CA LEU A 8 -2.18 -27.56 30.58
C LEU A 8 -0.80 -28.07 30.13
N THR A 9 -0.73 -29.01 29.17
CA THR A 9 0.53 -29.67 28.75
C THR A 9 1.20 -29.05 27.53
N LEU A 10 0.63 -28.01 26.92
CA LEU A 10 1.20 -27.29 25.77
C LEU A 10 1.89 -25.96 26.16
N ILE A 11 2.24 -25.81 27.44
CA ILE A 11 2.92 -24.63 27.99
C ILE A 11 4.45 -24.86 28.15
N CYS A 12 5.00 -25.98 27.66
CA CYS A 12 6.39 -26.41 27.97
C CYS A 12 7.32 -26.77 26.79
N PHE A 13 7.17 -26.22 25.58
CA PHE A 13 8.22 -26.44 24.56
C PHE A 13 8.48 -25.20 23.70
N ALA A 14 9.76 -24.87 23.57
CA ALA A 14 10.37 -23.82 22.73
C ALA A 14 10.41 -22.40 23.32
N LEU A 15 10.80 -22.28 24.59
CA LEU A 15 11.82 -21.30 24.93
C LEU A 15 13.16 -21.78 24.32
N THR A 16 13.94 -20.85 23.78
CA THR A 16 15.26 -21.00 23.13
C THR A 16 15.20 -21.26 21.61
N LEU A 17 15.44 -20.20 20.83
CA LEU A 17 16.50 -20.09 19.83
C LEU A 17 16.53 -18.66 19.24
N GLY A 18 17.61 -17.93 19.54
CA GLY A 18 18.20 -16.94 18.61
C GLY A 18 17.63 -15.52 18.56
N VAL A 19 17.99 -14.67 19.53
CA VAL A 19 18.01 -13.21 19.32
C VAL A 19 19.27 -12.87 18.51
N THR A 20 19.12 -12.67 17.20
CA THR A 20 20.13 -11.99 16.38
C THR A 20 19.68 -10.54 16.18
N PRO A 21 20.54 -9.53 16.41
CA PRO A 21 20.18 -8.14 16.20
C PRO A 21 20.28 -7.86 14.70
N PHE A 22 19.21 -8.10 13.96
CA PHE A 22 19.06 -7.47 12.66
C PHE A 22 18.65 -6.03 12.89
N ALA A 23 19.65 -5.14 12.89
CA ALA A 23 19.47 -3.72 12.67
C ALA A 23 18.81 -3.54 11.29
N MET A 24 17.48 -3.67 11.27
CA MET A 24 16.66 -3.34 10.13
C MET A 24 16.58 -1.82 10.10
N ALA A 25 17.37 -1.22 9.21
CA ALA A 25 17.11 0.13 8.75
C ALA A 25 15.59 0.26 8.52
N ALA A 26 14.95 1.15 9.26
CA ALA A 26 13.50 1.33 9.21
C ALA A 26 13.10 1.47 7.73
N PRO A 27 12.17 0.65 7.22
CA PRO A 27 11.73 0.80 5.85
C PRO A 27 11.13 2.21 5.74
N GLU A 28 11.66 3.05 4.84
CA GLU A 28 11.19 4.42 4.60
C GLU A 28 9.64 4.49 4.43
N GLN A 29 9.02 3.37 4.06
CA GLN A 29 7.59 3.20 3.93
C GLN A 29 6.80 3.26 5.25
N GLN A 30 7.32 2.75 6.38
CA GLN A 30 6.64 2.86 7.68
C GLN A 30 6.69 4.28 8.26
N ASN A 31 7.79 4.99 8.02
CA ASN A 31 8.00 6.34 8.56
C ASN A 31 7.01 7.35 7.95
N LYS A 32 6.67 7.16 6.67
CA LYS A 32 5.74 8.04 5.93
C LYS A 32 4.29 7.85 6.34
N MET A 33 3.83 6.63 6.61
CA MET A 33 2.45 6.41 7.08
C MET A 33 2.22 7.05 8.45
N LYS A 34 3.22 6.98 9.33
CA LYS A 34 3.19 7.64 10.64
C LYS A 34 3.16 9.17 10.49
N ALA A 35 4.04 9.72 9.66
CA ALA A 35 4.08 11.16 9.37
C ALA A 35 2.78 11.68 8.72
N CYS A 36 2.18 10.92 7.79
CA CYS A 36 0.90 11.27 7.17
C CYS A 36 -0.26 11.18 8.17
N ASN A 37 -0.24 10.20 9.08
CA ASN A 37 -1.20 10.14 10.19
C ASN A 37 -1.05 11.32 11.15
N GLU A 38 0.18 11.69 11.52
CA GLU A 38 0.46 12.84 12.37
C GLU A 38 -0.01 14.14 11.72
N GLN A 39 0.29 14.37 10.44
CA GLN A 39 -0.23 15.53 9.71
C GLN A 39 -1.75 15.50 9.57
N ALA A 40 -2.37 14.32 9.42
CA ALA A 40 -3.82 14.23 9.34
C ALA A 40 -4.47 14.67 10.66
N ASN A 41 -3.90 14.24 11.77
CA ASN A 41 -4.34 14.64 13.11
C ASN A 41 -4.09 16.13 13.37
N SER A 42 -2.91 16.66 13.00
CA SER A 42 -2.59 18.09 13.14
C SER A 42 -3.49 18.99 12.27
N LYS A 43 -4.01 18.48 11.14
CA LYS A 43 -4.99 19.18 10.30
C LYS A 43 -6.43 19.04 10.79
N GLY A 44 -6.66 18.38 11.93
CA GLY A 44 -7.99 18.24 12.52
C GLY A 44 -8.88 17.24 11.77
N PHE A 45 -8.29 16.27 11.05
CA PHE A 45 -9.00 15.14 10.45
C PHE A 45 -9.20 13.99 11.47
N GLY A 46 -9.62 14.33 12.70
CA GLY A 46 -9.88 13.38 13.79
C GLY A 46 -11.10 12.48 13.57
N GLU A 47 -11.42 11.65 14.57
CA GLU A 47 -12.55 10.70 14.56
C GLU A 47 -13.85 11.39 14.10
N GLY A 48 -14.40 10.92 12.98
CA GLY A 48 -15.59 11.49 12.32
C GLY A 48 -15.38 12.03 10.91
N LYS A 49 -14.13 12.34 10.50
CA LYS A 49 -13.79 12.85 9.15
C LYS A 49 -13.15 11.78 8.26
N GLY A 50 -13.78 10.62 8.19
CA GLY A 50 -13.24 9.42 7.54
C GLY A 50 -12.89 9.63 6.06
N ASP A 51 -13.78 10.28 5.31
CA ASP A 51 -13.57 10.55 3.88
C ASP A 51 -12.50 11.61 3.62
N GLU A 52 -12.50 12.73 4.35
CA GLU A 52 -11.48 13.76 4.21
C GLU A 52 -10.10 13.26 4.67
N ARG A 53 -10.04 12.48 5.75
CA ARG A 53 -8.81 11.84 6.23
C ARG A 53 -8.28 10.86 5.20
N LYS A 54 -9.16 10.07 4.55
CA LYS A 54 -8.76 9.11 3.52
C LYS A 54 -8.26 9.81 2.27
N ALA A 55 -8.91 10.89 1.84
CA ALA A 55 -8.44 11.72 0.74
C ALA A 55 -7.06 12.34 1.06
N PHE A 56 -6.91 12.92 2.26
CA PHE A 56 -5.65 13.48 2.72
C PHE A 56 -4.54 12.43 2.86
N MET A 57 -4.86 11.24 3.39
CA MET A 57 -3.92 10.13 3.51
C MET A 57 -3.48 9.65 2.13
N LYS A 58 -4.41 9.52 1.19
CA LYS A 58 -4.10 9.16 -0.20
C LYS A 58 -3.19 10.20 -0.82
N GLU A 59 -3.47 11.48 -0.64
CA GLU A 59 -2.65 12.58 -1.15
C GLU A 59 -1.25 12.57 -0.51
N CYS A 60 -1.15 12.51 0.81
CA CYS A 60 0.12 12.48 1.55
C CYS A 60 0.96 11.24 1.22
N LEU A 61 0.31 10.07 1.10
CA LEU A 61 0.96 8.83 0.69
C LEU A 61 1.35 8.83 -0.80
N SER A 62 0.70 9.64 -1.63
CA SER A 62 1.06 9.80 -3.04
C SER A 62 2.18 10.84 -3.23
N ALA A 63 2.16 11.92 -2.44
CA ALA A 63 3.04 13.09 -2.57
C ALA A 63 4.52 12.83 -2.23
N LYS A 64 4.86 11.69 -1.63
CA LYS A 64 6.27 11.33 -1.34
C LYS A 64 6.62 9.90 -1.70
N SER A 65 6.00 9.34 -2.74
CA SER A 65 6.60 8.20 -3.45
C SER A 65 7.62 8.68 -4.49
N GLY A 66 7.65 10.00 -4.73
CA GLY A 66 8.70 10.70 -5.45
C GLY A 66 9.84 11.11 -4.54
N LYS A 67 10.64 10.14 -4.08
CA LYS A 67 12.08 10.36 -3.91
C LYS A 67 12.87 9.07 -4.19
N GLY A 68 12.47 8.38 -5.26
CA GLY A 68 13.41 7.82 -6.22
C GLY A 68 13.32 8.71 -7.46
N ALA A 69 14.46 9.13 -7.99
CA ALA A 69 14.56 9.99 -9.16
C ALA A 69 13.76 9.42 -10.36
N GLY A 70 12.95 10.25 -11.00
CA GLY A 70 12.17 9.91 -12.19
C GLY A 70 10.68 9.85 -11.90
N GLY A 71 9.95 10.90 -12.30
CA GLY A 71 8.50 10.89 -12.36
C GLY A 71 8.02 9.83 -13.35
N LYS A 72 7.93 8.58 -12.92
CA LYS A 72 7.11 7.56 -13.58
C LYS A 72 5.77 7.59 -12.87
N GLU A 73 4.72 7.90 -13.62
CA GLU A 73 3.37 7.48 -13.25
C GLU A 73 3.48 6.04 -12.75
N THR A 74 2.95 5.74 -11.56
CA THR A 74 2.98 4.35 -11.09
C THR A 74 2.33 3.49 -12.16
N GLN A 75 2.87 2.30 -12.43
CA GLN A 75 2.31 1.40 -13.46
C GLN A 75 0.79 1.23 -13.31
N GLN A 76 0.31 1.25 -12.06
CA GLN A 76 -1.11 1.20 -11.71
C GLN A 76 -1.91 2.42 -12.18
N ASN A 77 -1.36 3.64 -12.12
CA ASN A 77 -1.99 4.85 -12.63
C ASN A 77 -2.04 4.83 -14.15
N LYS A 78 -0.91 4.49 -14.79
CA LYS A 78 -0.82 4.36 -16.24
C LYS A 78 -1.84 3.36 -16.79
N MET A 79 -1.99 2.21 -16.13
CA MET A 79 -2.98 1.19 -16.49
C MET A 79 -4.42 1.72 -16.41
N LYS A 80 -4.75 2.54 -15.41
CA LYS A 80 -6.09 3.15 -15.30
C LYS A 80 -6.35 4.12 -16.44
N THR A 81 -5.37 4.97 -16.75
CA THR A 81 -5.45 5.93 -17.85
C THR A 81 -5.62 5.21 -19.19
N CYS A 82 -4.77 4.22 -19.51
CA CYS A 82 -4.89 3.42 -20.73
C CYS A 82 -6.25 2.70 -20.83
N ASN A 83 -6.79 2.16 -19.72
CA ASN A 83 -8.09 1.50 -19.75
C ASN A 83 -9.24 2.48 -19.99
N LYS A 84 -9.18 3.68 -19.41
CA LYS A 84 -10.17 4.73 -19.62
C LYS A 84 -10.18 5.16 -21.08
N GLU A 85 -9.01 5.47 -21.64
CA GLU A 85 -8.88 5.89 -23.04
C GLU A 85 -9.35 4.81 -24.02
N ALA A 86 -9.03 3.54 -23.74
CA ALA A 86 -9.52 2.43 -24.55
C ALA A 86 -11.06 2.34 -24.56
N GLY A 87 -11.68 2.61 -23.40
CA GLY A 87 -13.14 2.65 -23.25
C GLY A 87 -13.78 3.84 -23.96
N GLU A 88 -13.18 5.03 -23.87
CA GLU A 88 -13.64 6.25 -24.56
C GLU A 88 -13.51 6.12 -26.08
N LYS A 89 -12.46 5.45 -26.55
CA LYS A 89 -12.27 5.09 -27.97
C LYS A 89 -13.11 3.88 -28.40
N GLN A 90 -13.89 3.29 -27.48
CA GLN A 90 -14.72 2.11 -27.69
C GLN A 90 -13.95 0.92 -28.31
N LEU A 91 -12.64 0.82 -28.04
CA LEU A 91 -11.79 -0.22 -28.60
C LEU A 91 -12.19 -1.58 -28.02
N LYS A 92 -12.32 -2.58 -28.89
CA LYS A 92 -12.67 -3.96 -28.53
C LYS A 92 -11.74 -4.96 -29.23
N GLY A 93 -11.71 -6.18 -28.72
CA GLY A 93 -10.92 -7.26 -29.30
C GLY A 93 -9.43 -6.92 -29.43
N GLU A 94 -8.87 -7.19 -30.60
CA GLU A 94 -7.44 -7.01 -30.89
C GLU A 94 -7.01 -5.53 -30.86
N GLU A 95 -7.89 -4.59 -31.23
CA GLU A 95 -7.57 -3.16 -31.22
C GLU A 95 -7.31 -2.64 -29.81
N ARG A 96 -8.11 -3.09 -28.83
CA ARG A 96 -7.90 -2.73 -27.42
C ARG A 96 -6.59 -3.31 -26.89
N LYS A 97 -6.24 -4.54 -27.25
CA LYS A 97 -4.98 -5.18 -26.80
C LYS A 97 -3.77 -4.43 -27.33
N LYS A 98 -3.76 -4.11 -28.62
CA LYS A 98 -2.68 -3.36 -29.27
C LYS A 98 -2.52 -1.99 -28.62
N PHE A 99 -3.62 -1.25 -28.49
CA PHE A 99 -3.63 0.05 -27.81
C PHE A 99 -3.13 -0.04 -26.35
N MET A 100 -3.56 -1.06 -25.60
CA MET A 100 -3.11 -1.22 -24.22
C MET A 100 -1.60 -1.53 -24.14
N SER A 101 -1.08 -2.35 -25.06
CA SER A 101 0.34 -2.68 -25.14
C SER A 101 1.18 -1.45 -25.45
N ASP A 102 0.79 -0.69 -26.48
CA ASP A 102 1.47 0.55 -26.86
C ASP A 102 1.40 1.59 -25.72
N CYS A 103 0.21 1.82 -25.17
CA CYS A 103 -0.01 2.76 -24.07
C CYS A 103 0.79 2.39 -22.82
N LEU A 104 0.83 1.12 -22.43
CA LEU A 104 1.57 0.67 -21.25
C LEU A 104 3.08 0.62 -21.45
N SER A 105 3.57 0.54 -22.68
CA SER A 105 5.00 0.47 -22.99
C SER A 105 5.69 1.84 -23.07
N ALA A 106 4.91 2.93 -23.19
CA ALA A 106 5.40 4.32 -23.20
C ALA A 106 6.16 4.81 -21.95
#